data_AF-A0A536DSF3-F1
#
_entry.id   AF-A0A536DSF3-F1
#
_cell.length_a   1.000
_cell.length_b   1.000
_cell.length_c   1.000
_cell.angle_alpha   90.00
_cell.angle_beta   90.00
_cell.angle_gamma   90.00
#
_symmetry.space_group_name_H-M   'P 1'
#
loop_
_entity.id
_entity.type
_entity.pdbx_description
1 polymer ?
#
loop_
_entity_poly.entity_id
_entity_poly.type
_entity_poly.pdbx_seq_one_letter_code
_entity_poly.pdbx_strand_id
1 'polypeptide(L)'
;MNIQDVSPEERGNSELDDEELMRRLGCRDLGAFRALYDRYGNLVYSTVLRIVRDGQTAEDMVQEIFLRIWRKPDSYVAQRGRFVTWLTSVSRNRAVDEIRSRGRRFRYETASPEEQERELPTPEIN
;
A
#
# COMPACT_ATOMS: atom_id res chain seq x y z
N MET A 1 5.29 -15.45 19.95
CA MET A 1 4.48 -16.22 18.97
C MET A 1 5.33 -17.41 18.54
N ASN A 2 4.89 -18.63 18.81
CA ASN A 2 5.73 -19.84 18.72
C ASN A 2 5.87 -20.28 17.25
N ILE A 3 7.10 -20.51 16.77
CA ILE A 3 7.43 -20.75 15.35
C ILE A 3 7.07 -22.18 14.87
N GLN A 4 6.51 -23.03 15.73
CA GLN A 4 6.29 -24.45 15.44
C GLN A 4 4.89 -24.82 14.92
N ASP A 5 4.03 -23.84 14.59
CA ASP A 5 2.66 -24.08 14.11
C ASP A 5 2.39 -23.36 12.78
N VAL A 6 3.29 -23.54 11.80
CA VAL A 6 3.03 -23.15 10.41
C VAL A 6 2.42 -24.33 9.67
N SER A 7 1.14 -24.20 9.29
CA SER A 7 0.41 -25.22 8.53
C SER A 7 1.18 -25.60 7.24
N PRO A 8 1.13 -26.86 6.78
CA PRO A 8 1.86 -27.31 5.58
C PRO A 8 1.61 -26.44 4.34
N GLU A 9 0.42 -25.85 4.26
CA GLU A 9 -0.02 -24.92 3.21
C GLU A 9 0.80 -23.62 3.18
N GLU A 10 1.26 -23.13 4.34
CA GLU A 10 2.05 -21.90 4.45
C GLU A 10 3.49 -22.09 3.93
N ARG A 11 4.08 -23.28 4.14
CA ARG A 11 5.41 -23.61 3.58
C ARG A 11 5.36 -23.63 2.07
N GLY A 12 4.33 -24.27 1.50
CA GLY A 12 4.13 -24.32 0.06
C GLY A 12 4.05 -22.94 -0.59
N ASN A 13 3.35 -21.99 0.05
CA ASN A 13 3.22 -20.63 -0.46
C ASN A 13 4.55 -19.84 -0.42
N SER A 14 5.42 -20.07 0.56
CA SER A 14 6.69 -19.34 0.69
C SER A 14 7.66 -19.57 -0.49
N GLU A 15 7.55 -20.71 -1.17
CA GLU A 15 8.40 -21.11 -2.31
C GLU A 15 7.83 -20.67 -3.68
N LEU A 16 6.58 -20.23 -3.73
CA LEU A 16 5.94 -19.79 -4.96
C LEU A 16 6.52 -18.46 -5.45
N ASP A 17 6.53 -18.27 -6.76
CA ASP A 17 6.83 -16.98 -7.35
C ASP A 17 5.72 -15.96 -7.08
N ASP A 18 6.02 -14.68 -7.32
CA ASP A 18 5.10 -13.59 -7.02
C ASP A 18 3.82 -13.64 -7.88
N GLU A 19 3.90 -14.19 -9.09
CA GLU A 19 2.77 -14.27 -10.00
C GLU A 19 1.75 -15.31 -9.53
N GLU A 20 2.22 -16.50 -9.16
CA GLU A 20 1.39 -17.54 -8.58
C GLU A 20 0.81 -17.13 -7.22
N LEU A 21 1.60 -16.43 -6.39
CA LEU A 21 1.09 -15.84 -5.15
C LEU A 21 -0.05 -14.85 -5.41
N MET A 22 0.09 -13.97 -6.41
CA MET A 22 -0.96 -13.03 -6.79
C MET A 22 -2.20 -13.74 -7.39
N ARG A 23 -2.01 -14.83 -8.14
CA ARG A 23 -3.11 -15.65 -8.65
C ARG A 23 -3.90 -16.29 -7.51
N ARG A 24 -3.22 -16.88 -6.53
CA ARG A 24 -3.84 -17.45 -5.33
C ARG A 24 -4.51 -16.38 -4.47
N LEU A 25 -3.93 -15.18 -4.40
CA LEU A 25 -4.54 -14.02 -3.76
C LEU A 25 -5.92 -13.68 -4.39
N GLY A 26 -6.04 -13.82 -5.71
CA GLY A 26 -7.31 -13.74 -6.44
C GLY A 26 -8.38 -14.72 -5.94
N CYS A 27 -7.95 -15.90 -5.52
CA CYS A 27 -8.79 -16.93 -4.89
C CYS A 27 -9.01 -16.73 -3.39
N ARG A 28 -8.63 -15.57 -2.82
CA ARG A 28 -8.73 -15.26 -1.38
C ARG A 28 -7.90 -16.19 -0.48
N ASP A 29 -6.78 -16.69 -0.99
CA ASP A 29 -5.81 -17.46 -0.21
C ASP A 29 -5.06 -16.54 0.78
N LEU A 30 -5.35 -16.69 2.08
CA LEU A 30 -4.70 -15.94 3.15
C LEU A 30 -3.21 -16.31 3.33
N GLY A 31 -2.84 -17.55 3.02
CA GLY A 31 -1.44 -17.98 3.05
C GLY A 31 -0.63 -17.29 1.96
N ALA A 32 -1.21 -17.08 0.78
CA ALA A 32 -0.56 -16.33 -0.29
C ALA A 32 -0.37 -14.85 0.08
N PHE A 33 -1.38 -14.25 0.73
CA PHE A 33 -1.26 -12.89 1.28
C PHE A 33 -0.13 -12.80 2.30
N ARG A 34 -0.07 -13.74 3.25
CA ARG A 34 0.97 -13.80 4.28
C ARG A 34 2.35 -13.93 3.67
N ALA A 35 2.53 -14.83 2.70
CA ALA A 35 3.81 -15.01 2.00
C ALA A 35 4.27 -13.73 1.29
N LEU A 36 3.36 -12.99 0.64
CA LEU A 36 3.68 -11.69 0.03
C LEU A 36 4.05 -10.64 1.08
N TYR A 37 3.31 -10.59 2.21
CA TYR A 37 3.58 -9.66 3.30
C TYR A 37 4.95 -9.95 3.94
N ASP A 38 5.25 -11.20 4.25
CA ASP A 38 6.53 -11.60 4.83
C ASP A 38 7.70 -11.30 3.89
N ARG A 39 7.50 -11.50 2.58
CA ARG A 39 8.53 -11.24 1.55
C ARG A 39 8.79 -9.75 1.33
N TYR A 40 7.75 -8.90 1.35
CA TYR A 40 7.85 -7.52 0.89
C TYR A 40 7.49 -6.44 1.92
N GLY A 41 6.95 -6.80 3.07
CA GLY A 41 6.52 -5.85 4.11
C GLY A 41 7.64 -4.89 4.51
N ASN A 42 8.83 -5.41 4.79
CA ASN A 42 10.01 -4.60 5.13
C ASN A 42 10.47 -3.68 3.98
N LEU A 43 10.36 -4.12 2.72
CA LEU A 43 10.72 -3.32 1.56
C LEU A 43 9.74 -2.15 1.37
N VAL A 44 8.44 -2.42 1.50
CA VAL A 44 7.39 -1.41 1.40
C VAL A 44 7.55 -0.40 2.54
N TYR A 45 7.73 -0.88 3.78
CA TYR A 45 7.96 -0.04 4.94
C TYR A 45 9.17 0.88 4.74
N SER A 46 10.32 0.32 4.34
CA SER A 46 11.54 1.10 4.10
C SER A 46 11.37 2.15 2.99
N THR A 47 10.62 1.79 1.93
CA THR A 47 10.31 2.71 0.82
C THR A 47 9.44 3.87 1.28
N VAL A 48 8.36 3.58 2.01
CA VAL A 48 7.42 4.58 2.50
C VAL A 48 8.07 5.47 3.55
N LEU A 49 8.76 4.89 4.54
CA LEU A 49 9.41 5.62 5.64
C LEU A 49 10.40 6.68 5.14
N ARG A 50 11.17 6.38 4.09
CA ARG A 50 12.10 7.34 3.48
C ARG A 50 11.40 8.60 2.92
N ILE A 51 10.13 8.47 2.54
CA ILE A 51 9.33 9.54 1.95
C ILE A 51 8.56 10.29 3.03
N VAL A 52 7.83 9.56 3.88
CA VAL A 52 6.95 10.18 4.88
C VAL A 52 7.67 10.64 6.15
N ARG A 53 8.85 10.05 6.44
CA ARG A 53 9.70 10.34 7.60
C ARG A 53 8.99 10.25 8.96
N ASP A 54 7.95 9.44 9.04
CA ASP A 54 7.17 9.18 10.23
C ASP A 54 6.86 7.68 10.32
N GLY A 55 7.24 7.05 11.43
CA GLY A 55 7.15 5.60 11.62
C GLY A 55 5.72 5.11 11.64
N GLN A 56 4.87 5.76 12.44
CA GLN A 56 3.46 5.39 12.59
C GLN A 56 2.71 5.49 11.26
N THR A 57 2.89 6.60 10.54
CA THR A 57 2.36 6.77 9.18
C THR A 57 2.85 5.68 8.24
N ALA A 58 4.14 5.33 8.28
CA ALA A 58 4.68 4.32 7.40
C ALA A 58 4.05 2.94 7.67
N GLU A 59 3.82 2.58 8.93
CA GLU A 59 3.12 1.34 9.30
C GLU A 59 1.68 1.31 8.79
N ASP A 60 0.90 2.38 9.02
CA ASP A 60 -0.48 2.49 8.54
C ASP A 60 -0.55 2.37 7.01
N MET A 61 0.37 3.04 6.32
CA MET A 61 0.45 3.01 4.86
C MET A 61 0.83 1.63 4.33
N VAL A 62 1.75 0.91 4.98
CA VAL A 62 2.07 -0.48 4.62
C VAL A 62 0.79 -1.32 4.69
N GLN A 63 0.05 -1.23 5.79
CA GLN A 63 -1.20 -1.98 5.96
C GLN A 63 -2.20 -1.63 4.86
N GLU A 64 -2.41 -0.34 4.57
CA GLU A 64 -3.30 0.10 3.49
C GLU A 64 -2.88 -0.42 2.11
N ILE A 65 -1.59 -0.39 1.80
CA ILE A 65 -1.05 -0.88 0.52
C ILE A 65 -1.37 -2.36 0.37
N PHE A 66 -1.03 -3.19 1.37
CA PHE A 66 -1.32 -4.61 1.31
C PHE A 66 -2.82 -4.92 1.32
N LEU A 67 -3.63 -4.20 2.09
CA LEU A 67 -5.10 -4.31 2.05
C LEU A 67 -5.66 -3.97 0.67
N ARG A 68 -5.07 -3.00 -0.03
CA ARG A 68 -5.46 -2.66 -1.41
C ARG A 68 -5.13 -3.79 -2.37
N ILE A 69 -3.96 -4.42 -2.23
CA ILE A 69 -3.55 -5.58 -3.03
C ILE A 69 -4.50 -6.75 -2.78
N TRP A 70 -4.84 -7.04 -1.52
CA TRP A 70 -5.85 -8.04 -1.16
C TRP A 70 -7.21 -7.76 -1.79
N ARG A 71 -7.68 -6.50 -1.75
CA ARG A 71 -8.98 -6.11 -2.32
C ARG A 71 -9.01 -6.16 -3.84
N LYS A 72 -7.87 -5.89 -4.49
CA LYS A 72 -7.73 -5.79 -5.96
C LYS A 72 -6.46 -6.50 -6.45
N PRO A 73 -6.42 -7.84 -6.41
CA PRO A 73 -5.26 -8.61 -6.85
C PRO A 73 -4.93 -8.38 -8.34
N ASP A 74 -5.96 -8.18 -9.17
CA ASP A 74 -5.82 -7.90 -10.61
C ASP A 74 -5.16 -6.55 -10.95
N SER A 75 -4.80 -5.76 -9.93
CA SER A 75 -4.04 -4.51 -10.12
C SER A 75 -2.58 -4.74 -10.51
N TYR A 76 -2.05 -5.94 -10.27
CA TYR A 76 -0.78 -6.40 -10.82
C TYR A 76 -1.01 -7.17 -12.11
N VAL A 77 -0.22 -6.87 -13.13
CA VAL A 77 -0.27 -7.54 -14.44
C VAL A 77 1.15 -7.96 -14.78
N ALA A 78 1.43 -9.26 -14.74
CA ALA A 78 2.78 -9.80 -14.91
C ALA A 78 3.43 -9.40 -16.24
N GLN A 79 2.63 -9.27 -17.30
CA GLN A 79 3.11 -8.84 -18.63
C GLN A 79 3.62 -7.38 -18.64
N ARG A 80 3.27 -6.57 -17.63
CA ARG A 80 3.72 -5.17 -17.50
C ARG A 80 5.02 -5.02 -16.69
N GLY A 81 5.55 -6.11 -16.12
CA GLY A 81 6.83 -6.12 -15.43
C GLY A 81 6.83 -6.91 -14.12
N ARG A 82 7.99 -6.93 -13.45
CA ARG A 82 8.20 -7.66 -12.19
C ARG A 82 7.37 -7.08 -11.05
N PHE A 83 6.82 -7.95 -10.20
CA PHE A 83 6.00 -7.58 -9.05
C PHE A 83 6.70 -6.58 -8.12
N VAL A 84 7.96 -6.83 -7.76
CA VAL A 84 8.73 -5.93 -6.88
C VAL A 84 8.85 -4.49 -7.41
N THR A 85 8.99 -4.32 -8.72
CA THR A 85 9.09 -3.01 -9.38
C THR A 85 7.74 -2.29 -9.33
N TRP A 86 6.66 -3.01 -9.61
CA TRP A 86 5.30 -2.49 -9.52
C TRP A 86 4.95 -2.10 -8.07
N LEU A 87 5.23 -2.97 -7.10
CA LEU A 87 4.95 -2.75 -5.69
C LEU A 87 5.71 -1.54 -5.14
N THR A 88 6.99 -1.40 -5.47
CA THR A 88 7.80 -0.24 -5.06
C THR A 88 7.23 1.06 -5.66
N SER A 89 6.78 1.02 -6.92
CA SER A 89 6.17 2.17 -7.58
C SER A 89 4.84 2.57 -6.94
N VAL A 90 3.96 1.60 -6.67
CA VAL A 90 2.68 1.82 -5.95
C VAL A 90 2.94 2.43 -4.57
N SER A 91 3.90 1.86 -3.83
CA SER A 91 4.27 2.31 -2.48
C SER A 91 4.78 3.75 -2.49
N ARG A 92 5.69 4.07 -3.42
CA ARG A 92 6.23 5.43 -3.60
C ARG A 92 5.13 6.42 -3.94
N ASN A 93 4.27 6.10 -4.91
CA ASN A 93 3.18 6.98 -5.33
C ASN A 93 2.24 7.28 -4.17
N ARG A 94 1.82 6.25 -3.42
CA ARG A 94 0.94 6.43 -2.26
C ARG A 94 1.58 7.30 -1.18
N ALA A 95 2.89 7.15 -0.92
CA ALA A 95 3.63 7.95 0.04
C ALA A 95 3.77 9.42 -0.39
N VAL A 96 3.99 9.69 -1.67
CA VAL A 96 4.00 11.05 -2.22
C VAL A 96 2.62 11.69 -2.09
N ASP A 97 1.57 10.94 -2.42
CA ASP A 97 0.19 11.43 -2.29
C ASP A 97 -0.19 11.74 -0.84
N GLU A 98 0.32 10.95 0.12
CA GLU A 98 0.15 11.19 1.55
C GLU A 98 0.80 12.52 1.98
N ILE A 99 2.07 12.76 1.62
CA ILE A 99 2.76 14.04 1.91
C ILE A 99 2.02 15.21 1.28
N ARG A 100 1.54 15.07 0.04
CA ARG A 100 0.76 16.12 -0.64
C ARG A 100 -0.57 16.38 0.08
N SER A 101 -1.25 15.33 0.52
CA SER A 101 -2.51 15.44 1.26
C SER A 101 -2.32 16.18 2.59
N ARG A 102 -1.27 15.81 3.34
CA ARG A 102 -0.91 16.49 4.60
C ARG A 102 -0.56 17.96 4.38
N GLY A 103 0.20 18.27 3.35
CA GLY A 103 0.54 19.66 3.01
C GLY A 103 -0.69 20.49 2.65
N ARG A 104 -1.67 19.92 1.93
CA ARG A 104 -2.95 20.58 1.66
C ARG A 104 -3.77 20.78 2.94
N ARG A 105 -3.86 19.76 3.78
CA ARG A 105 -4.61 19.81 5.04
C ARG A 105 -4.03 20.86 5.99
N PHE A 106 -2.71 20.89 6.15
CA PHE A 106 -2.03 21.88 6.96
C PHE A 106 -2.29 23.30 6.43
N ARG A 107 -2.18 23.51 5.11
CA ARG A 107 -2.50 24.79 4.48
C ARG A 107 -3.93 25.24 4.79
N TYR A 108 -4.90 24.35 4.63
CA TYR A 108 -6.31 24.63 4.93
C TYR A 108 -6.54 24.93 6.41
N GLU A 109 -5.89 24.21 7.33
CA GLU A 109 -5.98 24.43 8.78
C GLU A 109 -5.34 25.76 9.22
N THR A 110 -4.28 26.21 8.53
CA THR A 110 -3.59 27.49 8.82
C THR A 110 -4.11 28.69 8.05
N ALA A 111 -4.93 28.47 7.01
CA ALA A 111 -5.49 29.52 6.19
C ALA A 111 -6.51 30.34 6.98
N SER A 112 -6.57 31.64 6.71
CA SER A 112 -7.64 32.49 7.24
C SER A 112 -9.01 32.04 6.69
N PRO A 113 -10.12 32.32 7.40
CA PRO A 113 -11.47 31.99 6.91
C PRO A 113 -11.76 32.50 5.49
N GLU A 114 -11.23 33.68 5.15
CA GLU A 114 -11.35 34.29 3.81
C GLU A 114 -10.60 33.50 2.73
N GLU A 115 -9.46 32.90 3.05
CA GLU A 115 -8.69 32.05 2.14
C GLU A 115 -9.31 30.66 1.98
N GLN A 116 -9.92 30.13 3.05
CA GLN A 116 -10.65 28.85 3.02
C GLN A 116 -11.89 28.91 2.13
N GLU A 117 -12.66 30.00 2.18
CA GLU A 117 -13.83 30.23 1.29
C GLU A 117 -13.42 30.34 -0.19
N ARG A 118 -12.21 30.83 -0.47
CA ARG A 118 -11.70 31.04 -1.82
C ARG A 118 -11.16 29.77 -2.49
N GLU A 119 -10.75 28.78 -1.69
CA GLU A 119 -10.32 27.44 -2.14
C GLU A 119 -11.49 26.44 -2.32
N LEU A 120 -12.72 26.81 -1.95
CA LEU A 120 -13.89 25.97 -2.25
C LEU A 120 -14.05 25.86 -3.77
N PRO A 121 -14.18 24.64 -4.35
CA PRO A 121 -14.59 24.51 -5.73
C PRO A 121 -15.95 25.20 -5.86
N THR A 122 -16.04 26.20 -6.74
CA THR A 122 -17.32 26.86 -7.04
C THR A 122 -18.34 25.77 -7.30
N PRO A 123 -19.52 25.79 -6.64
CA PRO A 123 -20.54 24.81 -6.90
C PRO A 123 -20.79 24.79 -8.41
N GLU A 124 -20.54 23.65 -9.06
CA GLU A 124 -21.00 23.43 -10.43
C GLU A 124 -22.53 23.59 -10.36
N ILE A 125 -23.00 24.76 -10.80
CA ILE A 125 -24.41 25.00 -11.02
C ILE A 125 -24.81 24.05 -12.15
N ASN A 126 -25.46 22.94 -11.77
CA ASN A 126 -26.11 22.03 -12.69
C ASN A 126 -27.49 22.59 -13.09
#